data_AF-A0A8S3RYP2-F1
#
_entry.id   AF-A0A8S3RYP2-F1
#
_cell.length_a   1.000
_cell.length_b   1.000
_cell.length_c   1.000
_cell.angle_alpha   90.00
_cell.angle_beta   90.00
_cell.angle_gamma   90.00
#
_symmetry.space_group_name_H-M   'P 1'
#
loop_
_entity.id
_entity.type
_entity.pdbx_description
1 polymer ?
#
loop_
_entity_poly.entity_id
_entity_poly.type
_entity_poly.pdbx_seq_one_letter_code
_entity_poly.pdbx_strand_id
1 'polypeptide(L)'
;MELGNVGESSTDDHTRDGENTAQCPVHVYETIIKNDIGVDFDHTYDQLAHHEFGNTDLDPANMERLQKKKWKQKCMLSVLIAGFAVLIAVGTIIFMLLNRDSQKAVFCTDAPSLLDFGPIQIVCVVTTTSFSMINVTFKESYGADSLLISQIESDGSIIDTITNDNIVISYALSIVTIAIYNVSCPYNGFYGVSVDSVNNLTGRAEWQLSVKAKPSGAVQINLHPEQITSLGTIRSNNLHSCAGDIGNPGGKIGVELLLDGHVNFEMLDPSFTSITDNAVNCTVFREFRFWINFTTEMNNAAIRCKLTNDEFPADPPIYSQNKTLAIVQRN
;
A
#
# COMPACT_ATOMS: atom_id res chain seq x y z
N MET A 1 11.49 44.21 -54.97
CA MET A 1 12.76 44.89 -54.61
C MET A 1 12.39 46.29 -54.18
N GLU A 2 13.11 46.81 -53.21
CA GLU A 2 12.92 48.07 -52.47
C GLU A 2 11.99 48.05 -51.24
N LEU A 3 12.57 48.68 -50.23
CA LEU A 3 12.35 48.68 -48.80
C LEU A 3 11.58 49.93 -48.38
N GLY A 4 11.02 49.87 -47.16
CA GLY A 4 10.88 51.04 -46.29
C GLY A 4 9.46 51.23 -45.77
N ASN A 5 9.24 50.97 -44.48
CA ASN A 5 9.32 52.07 -43.51
C ASN A 5 9.25 51.59 -42.06
N VAL A 6 9.94 52.38 -41.24
CA VAL A 6 10.13 52.30 -39.80
C VAL A 6 8.81 52.59 -39.08
N GLY A 7 8.46 51.73 -38.11
CA GLY A 7 7.38 51.96 -37.15
C GLY A 7 7.94 51.97 -35.74
N GLU A 8 7.84 53.13 -35.09
CA GLU A 8 8.10 53.36 -33.67
C GLU A 8 7.19 52.46 -32.82
N SER A 9 7.75 51.82 -31.79
CA SER A 9 7.01 51.09 -30.76
C SER A 9 7.27 51.77 -29.42
N SER A 10 6.23 52.39 -28.87
CA SER A 10 6.23 52.99 -27.55
C SER A 10 6.14 51.90 -26.47
N THR A 11 6.96 52.08 -25.45
CA THR A 11 7.02 51.34 -24.20
C THR A 11 5.71 51.44 -23.41
N ASP A 12 5.08 50.31 -23.13
CA ASP A 12 4.18 50.15 -21.98
C ASP A 12 4.74 49.09 -21.04
N ASP A 13 5.03 49.57 -19.83
CA ASP A 13 5.66 48.90 -18.71
C ASP A 13 4.57 48.26 -17.86
N HIS A 14 4.42 46.93 -17.95
CA HIS A 14 3.60 46.15 -17.02
C HIS A 14 4.50 45.22 -16.22
N THR A 15 4.87 45.71 -15.03
CA THR A 15 5.37 44.94 -13.90
C THR A 15 4.43 43.79 -13.60
N ARG A 16 4.89 42.57 -13.88
CA ARG A 16 4.22 41.31 -13.56
C ARG A 16 4.73 40.84 -12.20
N ASP A 17 3.88 40.97 -11.18
CA ASP A 17 4.11 40.38 -9.87
C ASP A 17 4.24 38.85 -10.02
N GLY A 18 5.40 38.32 -9.65
CA GLY A 18 5.67 36.89 -9.57
C GLY A 18 5.05 36.31 -8.31
N GLU A 19 3.82 35.81 -8.38
CA GLU A 19 3.28 34.91 -7.37
C GLU A 19 3.94 33.53 -7.52
N ASN A 20 4.87 33.23 -6.60
CA ASN A 20 5.37 31.89 -6.35
C ASN A 20 4.20 30.99 -5.89
N THR A 21 3.63 30.21 -6.79
CA THR A 21 2.69 29.13 -6.45
C THR A 21 3.46 27.96 -5.84
N ALA A 22 3.67 28.00 -4.52
CA ALA A 22 4.05 26.80 -3.77
C ALA A 22 2.90 25.78 -3.86
N GLN A 23 3.13 24.67 -4.57
CA GLN A 23 2.18 23.56 -4.68
C GLN A 23 2.10 22.81 -3.34
N CYS A 24 0.97 22.88 -2.63
CA CYS A 24 0.66 21.98 -1.52
C CYS A 24 0.40 20.55 -2.05
N PRO A 25 0.95 19.49 -1.41
CA PRO A 25 0.65 18.10 -1.74
C PRO A 25 -0.68 17.66 -1.12
N VAL A 26 -1.81 18.28 -1.53
CA VAL A 26 -3.14 18.06 -0.92
C VAL A 26 -3.73 16.70 -1.28
N HIS A 27 -3.43 16.17 -2.48
CA HIS A 27 -4.05 14.94 -2.99
C HIS A 27 -3.67 13.66 -2.23
N VAL A 28 -2.59 13.67 -1.45
CA VAL A 28 -2.11 12.48 -0.74
C VAL A 28 -2.87 12.25 0.57
N TYR A 29 -3.35 13.31 1.21
CA TYR A 29 -3.94 13.24 2.56
C TYR A 29 -5.46 13.02 2.56
N GLU A 30 -6.18 13.37 1.50
CA GLU A 30 -7.64 13.17 1.42
C GLU A 30 -8.03 11.69 1.43
N THR A 31 -7.24 10.86 0.75
CA THR A 31 -7.47 9.41 0.69
C THR A 31 -7.24 8.74 2.05
N ILE A 32 -6.23 9.19 2.79
CA ILE A 32 -5.87 8.63 4.11
C ILE A 32 -6.97 8.92 5.13
N ILE A 33 -7.49 10.15 5.19
CA ILE A 33 -8.48 10.52 6.21
C ILE A 33 -9.85 9.90 5.91
N LYS A 34 -10.22 9.77 4.62
CA LYS A 34 -11.49 9.13 4.21
C LYS A 34 -11.50 7.63 4.51
N ASN A 35 -10.36 6.94 4.35
CA ASN A 35 -10.28 5.49 4.54
C ASN A 35 -10.04 5.06 6.00
N ASP A 36 -9.27 5.82 6.79
CA ASP A 36 -8.90 5.40 8.16
C ASP A 36 -9.79 5.99 9.26
N ILE A 37 -10.37 7.17 9.06
CA ILE A 37 -11.17 7.88 10.08
C ILE A 37 -12.67 7.87 9.71
N GLY A 38 -13.04 7.41 8.51
CA GLY A 38 -14.42 7.30 8.06
C GLY A 38 -15.14 8.65 7.89
N VAL A 39 -14.38 9.75 7.78
CA VAL A 39 -14.95 11.10 7.63
C VAL A 39 -15.00 11.45 6.15
N ASP A 40 -16.20 11.47 5.58
CA ASP A 40 -16.43 11.99 4.23
C ASP A 40 -16.61 13.53 4.27
N PHE A 41 -15.52 14.25 4.02
CA PHE A 41 -15.53 15.71 4.07
C PHE A 41 -16.38 16.34 2.97
N ASP A 42 -16.48 15.71 1.79
CA ASP A 42 -17.31 16.26 0.71
C ASP A 42 -18.78 16.29 1.13
N HIS A 43 -19.25 15.24 1.81
CA HIS A 43 -20.63 15.15 2.28
C HIS A 43 -20.96 16.13 3.42
N THR A 44 -20.01 16.40 4.31
CA THR A 44 -20.20 17.33 5.45
C THR A 44 -20.20 18.79 4.98
N TYR A 45 -19.41 19.11 3.96
CA TYR A 45 -19.33 20.46 3.42
C TYR A 45 -20.48 20.81 2.47
N ASP A 46 -21.02 19.86 1.71
CA ASP A 46 -22.23 20.10 0.91
C ASP A 46 -23.43 20.45 1.80
N GLN A 47 -23.51 19.87 3.00
CA GLN A 47 -24.50 20.25 4.01
C GLN A 47 -24.29 21.67 4.57
N LEU A 48 -23.03 22.09 4.80
CA LEU A 48 -22.68 23.43 5.27
C LEU A 48 -22.90 24.51 4.18
N ALA A 49 -22.58 24.20 2.92
CA ALA A 49 -22.80 25.11 1.79
C ALA A 49 -24.30 25.36 1.54
N HIS A 50 -25.13 24.32 1.66
CA HIS A 50 -26.59 24.46 1.60
C HIS A 50 -27.17 25.25 2.79
N HIS A 51 -26.48 25.27 3.93
CA HIS A 51 -26.92 26.00 5.13
C HIS A 51 -26.47 27.47 5.14
N GLU A 52 -25.31 27.82 4.56
CA GLU A 52 -24.82 29.20 4.47
C GLU A 52 -25.35 29.97 3.25
N PHE A 53 -25.60 29.28 2.13
CA PHE A 53 -25.99 29.89 0.86
C PHE A 53 -27.28 29.26 0.37
N GLY A 54 -28.39 29.51 1.05
CA GLY A 54 -29.70 28.94 0.68
C GLY A 54 -30.02 29.16 -0.81
N ASN A 55 -30.33 28.08 -1.53
CA ASN A 55 -30.90 27.93 -2.90
C ASN A 55 -30.91 29.15 -3.86
N THR A 56 -29.83 29.92 -3.94
CA THR A 56 -29.66 30.96 -4.96
C THR A 56 -28.45 30.62 -5.81
N ASP A 57 -28.62 30.69 -7.14
CA ASP A 57 -27.59 30.44 -8.14
C ASP A 57 -26.28 31.15 -7.77
N LEU A 58 -25.26 30.36 -7.44
CA LEU A 58 -23.95 30.87 -7.03
C LEU A 58 -23.22 31.44 -8.24
N ASP A 59 -23.02 32.76 -8.24
CA ASP A 59 -22.14 33.48 -9.17
C ASP A 59 -20.75 32.80 -9.24
N PRO A 60 -20.20 32.55 -10.45
CA PRO A 60 -18.84 32.04 -10.65
C PRO A 60 -17.76 32.68 -9.77
N ALA A 61 -17.86 33.99 -9.47
CA ALA A 61 -16.91 34.69 -8.61
C ALA A 61 -16.95 34.22 -7.14
N ASN A 62 -18.13 33.79 -6.65
CA ASN A 62 -18.28 33.23 -5.32
C ASN A 62 -17.79 31.78 -5.26
N MET A 63 -17.98 31.01 -6.33
CA MET A 63 -17.42 29.66 -6.47
C MET A 63 -15.88 29.67 -6.42
N GLU A 64 -15.23 30.62 -7.08
CA GLU A 64 -13.77 30.74 -7.04
C GLU A 64 -13.25 31.11 -5.63
N ARG A 65 -13.95 32.01 -4.93
CA ARG A 65 -13.63 32.36 -3.53
C ARG A 65 -13.81 31.17 -2.58
N LEU A 66 -14.85 30.36 -2.78
CA LEU A 66 -15.09 29.13 -2.02
C LEU A 66 -13.99 28.08 -2.29
N GLN A 67 -13.57 27.89 -3.54
CA GLN A 67 -12.47 27.00 -3.90
C GLN A 67 -11.14 27.45 -3.27
N LYS A 68 -10.83 28.76 -3.30
CA LYS A 68 -9.64 29.32 -2.63
C LYS A 68 -9.69 29.16 -1.11
N LYS A 69 -10.86 29.31 -0.48
CA LYS A 69 -11.05 29.03 0.96
C LYS A 69 -10.89 27.55 1.29
N LYS A 70 -11.49 26.65 0.50
CA LYS A 70 -11.33 25.19 0.63
C LYS A 70 -9.85 24.80 0.54
N TRP A 71 -9.12 25.36 -0.42
CA TRP A 71 -7.70 25.08 -0.61
C TRP A 71 -6.85 25.53 0.58
N LYS A 72 -7.07 26.76 1.09
CA LYS A 72 -6.37 27.27 2.29
C LYS A 72 -6.66 26.44 3.54
N GLN A 73 -7.91 26.02 3.76
CA GLN A 73 -8.28 25.16 4.89
C GLN A 73 -7.64 23.78 4.79
N LYS A 74 -7.61 23.16 3.60
CA LYS A 74 -6.95 21.87 3.38
C LYS A 74 -5.45 21.92 3.66
N CYS A 75 -4.74 22.98 3.19
CA CYS A 75 -3.32 23.16 3.50
C CYS A 75 -3.08 23.43 5.00
N MET A 76 -3.95 24.19 5.68
CA MET A 76 -3.82 24.40 7.13
C MET A 76 -4.01 23.08 7.91
N LEU A 77 -4.97 22.25 7.50
CA LEU A 77 -5.25 20.99 8.15
C LEU A 77 -4.12 19.97 7.94
N SER A 78 -3.52 19.90 6.74
CA SER A 78 -2.35 19.03 6.50
C SER A 78 -1.14 19.44 7.34
N VAL A 79 -0.93 20.75 7.53
CA VAL A 79 0.13 21.26 8.42
C VAL A 79 -0.18 20.94 9.89
N LEU A 80 -1.44 21.02 10.31
CA LEU A 80 -1.87 20.64 11.67
C LEU A 80 -1.71 19.15 11.93
N ILE A 81 -2.06 18.29 10.97
CA ILE A 81 -1.90 16.82 11.09
C ILE A 81 -0.41 16.45 11.15
N ALA A 82 0.41 17.04 10.28
CA ALA A 82 1.87 16.87 10.33
C ALA A 82 2.44 17.34 11.69
N GLY A 83 1.97 18.49 12.19
CA GLY A 83 2.35 19.01 13.51
C GLY A 83 1.92 18.10 14.66
N PHE A 84 0.72 17.51 14.59
CA PHE A 84 0.23 16.56 15.59
C PHE A 84 1.01 15.23 15.56
N ALA A 85 1.35 14.72 14.39
CA ALA A 85 2.19 13.52 14.25
C ALA A 85 3.58 13.76 14.87
N VAL A 86 4.17 14.94 14.65
CA VAL A 86 5.42 15.35 15.29
C VAL A 86 5.26 15.46 16.81
N LEU A 87 4.18 16.05 17.32
CA LEU A 87 3.93 16.15 18.76
C LEU A 87 3.73 14.79 19.43
N ILE A 88 3.04 13.84 18.77
CA ILE A 88 2.87 12.47 19.27
C ILE A 88 4.22 11.76 19.26
N ALA A 89 5.01 11.89 18.20
CA ALA A 89 6.37 11.34 18.14
C ALA A 89 7.26 11.93 19.24
N VAL A 90 7.23 13.25 19.47
CA VAL A 90 7.97 13.89 20.55
C VAL A 90 7.48 13.41 21.93
N GLY A 91 6.17 13.25 22.12
CA GLY A 91 5.59 12.75 23.35
C GLY A 91 5.99 11.30 23.66
N THR A 92 5.99 10.41 22.67
CA THR A 92 6.45 9.03 22.83
C THR A 92 7.97 8.98 23.07
N ILE A 93 8.75 9.84 22.42
CA ILE A 93 10.19 9.98 22.67
C ILE A 93 10.45 10.43 24.12
N ILE A 94 9.74 11.45 24.62
CA ILE A 94 9.88 11.90 26.01
C ILE A 94 9.51 10.79 26.99
N PHE A 95 8.42 10.06 26.74
CA PHE A 95 8.01 8.92 27.56
C PHE A 95 9.05 7.79 27.55
N MET A 96 9.65 7.49 26.39
CA MET A 96 10.74 6.52 26.26
C MET A 96 12.02 6.98 26.97
N LEU A 97 12.39 8.26 26.87
CA LEU A 97 13.53 8.84 27.56
C LEU A 97 13.37 8.83 29.09
N LEU A 98 12.13 8.90 29.59
CA LEU A 98 11.81 8.80 31.02
C LEU A 98 11.88 7.36 31.54
N ASN A 99 11.70 6.34 30.69
CA ASN A 99 11.85 4.92 31.03
C ASN A 99 13.31 4.45 30.82
N ARG A 100 14.17 4.89 31.73
CA ARG A 100 15.65 4.86 31.68
C ARG A 100 16.32 3.48 31.83
N ASP A 101 15.58 2.38 31.86
CA ASP A 101 16.14 1.04 32.18
C ASP A 101 16.60 0.22 30.96
N SER A 102 16.66 0.80 29.76
CA SER A 102 17.47 0.22 28.67
C SER A 102 18.15 1.33 27.87
N GLN A 103 19.45 1.51 28.08
CA GLN A 103 20.29 2.43 27.30
C GLN A 103 20.51 1.87 25.88
N LYS A 104 19.49 1.88 25.02
CA LYS A 104 19.73 1.64 23.59
C LYS A 104 20.24 2.93 22.97
N ALA A 105 21.28 2.84 22.12
CA ALA A 105 21.83 4.00 21.43
C ALA A 105 20.92 4.51 20.28
N VAL A 106 19.96 3.69 19.83
CA VAL A 106 18.99 4.01 18.78
C VAL A 106 17.62 3.40 19.09
N PHE A 107 16.55 4.14 18.79
CA PHE A 107 15.17 3.68 18.84
C PHE A 107 14.43 4.16 17.58
N CYS A 108 13.50 3.37 17.04
CA CYS A 108 12.65 3.80 15.92
C CYS A 108 11.19 3.73 16.32
N THR A 109 10.37 4.63 15.77
CA THR A 109 8.91 4.58 15.92
C THR A 109 8.34 3.46 15.04
N ASP A 110 7.33 2.76 15.53
CA ASP A 110 6.53 1.88 14.70
C ASP A 110 5.74 2.72 13.69
N ALA A 111 6.05 2.61 12.40
CA ALA A 111 5.16 3.10 11.35
C ALA A 111 4.02 2.08 11.13
N PRO A 112 2.78 2.55 10.89
CA PRO A 112 1.64 1.66 10.67
C PRO A 112 1.87 0.76 9.44
N SER A 113 1.31 -0.45 9.47
CA SER A 113 1.18 -1.28 8.27
C SER A 113 0.19 -0.61 7.33
N LEU A 114 0.63 -0.04 6.20
CA LEU A 114 -0.27 0.73 5.33
C LEU A 114 -1.02 -0.13 4.31
N LEU A 115 -2.32 0.19 4.20
CA LEU A 115 -3.10 0.07 2.97
C LEU A 115 -2.88 1.37 2.16
N ASP A 116 -2.65 1.20 0.87
CA ASP A 116 -2.56 2.25 -0.15
C ASP A 116 -1.30 3.14 -0.15
N PHE A 117 -0.89 3.46 -1.37
CA PHE A 117 0.45 3.85 -1.85
C PHE A 117 0.97 5.23 -1.40
N GLY A 118 0.63 5.67 -0.19
CA GLY A 118 1.11 6.92 0.40
C GLY A 118 2.60 6.88 0.79
N PRO A 119 3.24 8.05 0.98
CA PRO A 119 4.59 8.13 1.50
C PRO A 119 4.63 7.67 2.96
N ILE A 120 5.65 6.88 3.30
CA ILE A 120 5.87 6.37 4.66
C ILE A 120 7.09 7.07 5.25
N GLN A 121 7.04 7.35 6.56
CA GLN A 121 8.17 7.89 7.30
C GLN A 121 8.48 7.00 8.50
N ILE A 122 9.72 6.55 8.58
CA ILE A 122 10.28 5.87 9.74
C ILE A 122 11.16 6.88 10.46
N VAL A 123 10.88 7.13 11.73
CA VAL A 123 11.62 8.10 12.54
C VAL A 123 12.42 7.35 13.59
N CYS A 124 13.73 7.54 13.58
CA CYS A 124 14.64 6.94 14.54
C CYS A 124 15.39 8.01 15.33
N VAL A 125 15.42 7.85 16.66
CA VAL A 125 16.14 8.72 17.59
C VAL A 125 17.45 8.08 17.99
N VAL A 126 18.53 8.82 17.79
CA VAL A 126 19.88 8.47 18.24
C VAL A 126 20.13 9.15 19.58
N THR A 127 20.40 8.38 20.62
CA THR A 127 20.55 8.91 21.98
C THR A 127 21.99 9.23 22.34
N THR A 128 22.96 8.79 21.52
CA THR A 128 24.37 9.12 21.70
C THR A 128 24.68 10.50 21.14
N THR A 129 25.45 11.29 21.89
CA THR A 129 25.90 12.63 21.48
C THR A 129 27.15 12.60 20.61
N SER A 130 27.87 11.48 20.57
CA SER A 130 29.02 11.25 19.70
C SER A 130 28.94 9.86 19.05
N PHE A 131 29.10 9.86 17.73
CA PHE A 131 29.18 8.67 16.90
C PHE A 131 30.24 8.85 15.83
N SER A 132 30.86 7.75 15.41
CA SER A 132 31.73 7.77 14.23
C SER A 132 30.90 7.69 12.96
N MET A 133 29.84 6.87 12.98
CA MET A 133 29.03 6.56 11.81
C MET A 133 27.62 6.11 12.22
N ILE A 134 26.64 6.45 11.39
CA ILE A 134 25.30 5.84 11.40
C ILE A 134 25.08 5.15 10.06
N ASN A 135 24.71 3.88 10.08
CA ASN A 135 24.36 3.13 8.89
C ASN A 135 22.85 2.94 8.83
N VAL A 136 22.27 3.28 7.68
CA VAL A 136 20.88 2.96 7.33
C VAL A 136 20.90 1.80 6.36
N THR A 137 20.27 0.70 6.75
CA THR A 137 20.25 -0.54 5.97
C THR A 137 18.85 -0.95 5.59
N PHE A 138 18.74 -1.72 4.51
CA PHE A 138 17.52 -2.41 4.11
C PHE A 138 17.81 -3.88 3.90
N LYS A 139 16.89 -4.72 4.31
CA LYS A 139 16.91 -6.15 4.07
C LYS A 139 15.54 -6.57 3.57
N GLU A 140 15.46 -7.07 2.34
CA GLU A 140 14.20 -7.59 1.79
C GLU A 140 13.64 -8.72 2.66
N SER A 141 12.31 -8.82 2.82
CA SER A 141 11.69 -9.80 3.73
C SER A 141 12.08 -11.26 3.43
N TYR A 142 12.36 -11.57 2.17
CA TYR A 142 12.77 -12.90 1.72
C TYR A 142 14.24 -12.97 1.26
N GLY A 143 14.97 -11.85 1.38
CA GLY A 143 16.38 -11.75 1.02
C GLY A 143 17.31 -12.17 2.16
N ALA A 144 18.44 -12.78 1.81
CA ALA A 144 19.48 -13.13 2.78
C ALA A 144 20.33 -11.90 3.17
N ASP A 145 20.60 -11.03 2.20
CA ASP A 145 21.59 -9.96 2.33
C ASP A 145 20.97 -8.65 2.79
N SER A 146 21.70 -7.94 3.64
CA SER A 146 21.38 -6.57 4.03
C SER A 146 22.17 -5.61 3.16
N LEU A 147 21.48 -4.64 2.58
CA LEU A 147 22.01 -3.58 1.74
C LEU A 147 22.22 -2.32 2.58
N LEU A 148 23.41 -1.71 2.49
CA LEU A 148 23.64 -0.37 3.00
C LEU A 148 22.99 0.63 2.04
N ILE A 149 21.98 1.37 2.52
CA ILE A 149 21.29 2.37 1.70
C ILE A 149 22.01 3.72 1.81
N SER A 150 22.34 4.12 3.03
CA SER A 150 22.91 5.42 3.31
C SER A 150 23.76 5.37 4.56
N GLN A 151 24.74 6.25 4.62
CA GLN A 151 25.66 6.43 5.73
C GLN A 151 25.63 7.89 6.18
N ILE A 152 25.56 8.12 7.48
CA ILE A 152 25.63 9.46 8.07
C ILE A 152 26.95 9.56 8.83
N GLU A 153 27.80 10.48 8.40
CA GLU A 153 29.10 10.74 9.01
C GLU A 153 28.94 11.51 10.33
N SER A 154 30.00 11.50 11.13
CA SER A 154 30.04 12.20 12.43
C SER A 154 29.74 13.71 12.37
N ASP A 155 29.91 14.35 11.20
CA ASP A 155 29.57 15.76 10.96
C ASP A 155 28.10 15.98 10.54
N GLY A 156 27.33 14.89 10.41
CA GLY A 156 25.94 14.87 9.95
C GLY A 156 25.78 14.85 8.44
N SER A 157 26.87 14.83 7.65
CA SER A 157 26.77 14.65 6.21
C SER A 157 26.24 13.27 5.84
N ILE A 158 25.44 13.20 4.77
CA ILE A 158 24.76 11.99 4.32
C ILE A 158 25.41 11.52 3.01
N ILE A 159 25.80 10.26 2.97
CA ILE A 159 26.35 9.56 1.81
C ILE A 159 25.37 8.48 1.40
N ASP A 160 24.59 8.76 0.36
CA ASP A 160 23.69 7.76 -0.21
C ASP A 160 24.50 6.73 -1.01
N THR A 161 24.48 5.50 -0.52
CA THR A 161 25.21 4.38 -1.12
C THR A 161 24.41 3.75 -2.26
N ILE A 162 23.07 3.85 -2.19
CA ILE A 162 22.16 3.40 -3.24
C ILE A 162 21.38 4.61 -3.75
N THR A 163 21.44 4.84 -5.06
CA THR A 163 20.60 5.83 -5.73
C THR A 163 19.20 5.25 -5.92
N ASN A 164 18.28 5.63 -5.03
CA ASN A 164 16.87 5.32 -5.18
C ASN A 164 16.03 6.56 -4.87
N ASP A 165 15.46 7.16 -5.91
CA ASP A 165 14.66 8.40 -5.81
C ASP A 165 13.42 8.25 -4.92
N ASN A 166 13.01 7.02 -4.62
CA ASN A 166 11.88 6.75 -3.75
C ASN A 166 12.27 6.65 -2.27
N ILE A 167 13.56 6.53 -1.91
CA ILE A 167 14.00 6.49 -0.52
C ILE A 167 14.86 7.72 -0.24
N VAL A 168 14.39 8.56 0.67
CA VAL A 168 15.10 9.77 1.09
C VAL A 168 15.48 9.63 2.55
N ILE A 169 16.78 9.75 2.83
CA ILE A 169 17.32 9.76 4.18
C ILE A 169 17.60 11.19 4.59
N SER A 170 17.23 11.54 5.83
CA SER A 170 17.59 12.83 6.41
C SER A 170 18.02 12.65 7.86
N TYR A 171 18.91 13.54 8.31
CA TYR A 171 19.41 13.57 9.67
C TYR A 171 19.44 14.99 10.21
N ALA A 172 18.76 15.21 11.32
CA ALA A 172 18.76 16.50 12.02
C ALA A 172 18.46 16.30 13.50
N LEU A 173 19.16 17.04 14.37
CA LEU A 173 18.90 17.05 15.82
C LEU A 173 18.85 15.64 16.45
N SER A 174 19.77 14.76 16.05
CA SER A 174 19.82 13.36 16.47
C SER A 174 18.64 12.48 16.03
N ILE A 175 17.88 12.93 15.03
CA ILE A 175 16.77 12.20 14.45
C ILE A 175 17.15 11.79 13.02
N VAL A 176 17.13 10.48 12.76
CA VAL A 176 17.21 9.90 11.43
C VAL A 176 15.80 9.69 10.92
N THR A 177 15.47 10.24 9.75
CA THR A 177 14.18 10.01 9.09
C THR A 177 14.41 9.28 7.77
N ILE A 178 13.74 8.16 7.60
CA ILE A 178 13.70 7.37 6.37
C ILE A 178 12.32 7.61 5.73
N ALA A 179 12.28 8.39 4.65
CA ALA A 179 11.06 8.62 3.89
C ALA A 179 11.02 7.73 2.65
N ILE A 180 9.94 6.97 2.48
CA ILE A 180 9.74 6.07 1.34
C ILE A 180 8.53 6.57 0.55
N TYR A 181 8.75 7.02 -0.67
CA TYR A 181 7.74 7.47 -1.62
C TYR A 181 7.33 6.32 -2.54
N ASN A 182 6.13 6.37 -3.10
CA ASN A 182 5.63 5.37 -4.06
C ASN A 182 5.85 3.92 -3.58
N VAL A 183 5.45 3.65 -2.34
CA VAL A 183 5.67 2.36 -1.67
C VAL A 183 5.11 1.23 -2.52
N SER A 184 5.92 0.22 -2.77
CA SER A 184 5.61 -0.92 -3.63
C SER A 184 6.37 -2.16 -3.13
N CYS A 185 6.03 -3.32 -3.68
CA CYS A 185 6.55 -4.62 -3.25
C CYS A 185 8.08 -4.73 -3.06
N PRO A 186 8.94 -4.13 -3.91
CA PRO A 186 10.38 -4.18 -3.71
C PRO A 186 10.87 -3.54 -2.40
N TYR A 187 10.06 -2.70 -1.76
CA TYR A 187 10.37 -2.07 -0.46
C TYR A 187 9.90 -2.90 0.74
N ASN A 188 9.22 -4.02 0.51
CA ASN A 188 8.77 -4.90 1.58
C ASN A 188 9.98 -5.58 2.26
N GLY A 189 10.22 -5.26 3.53
CA GLY A 189 11.45 -5.67 4.20
C GLY A 189 11.67 -5.02 5.55
N PHE A 190 12.90 -5.17 6.03
CA PHE A 190 13.37 -4.61 7.29
C PHE A 190 14.30 -3.44 7.01
N TYR A 191 13.97 -2.29 7.59
CA TYR A 191 14.82 -1.10 7.59
C TYR A 191 15.54 -1.02 8.93
N GLY A 192 16.86 -0.92 8.89
CA GLY A 192 17.73 -0.86 10.05
C GLY A 192 18.41 0.49 10.18
N VAL A 193 18.56 0.96 11.42
CA VAL A 193 19.49 2.03 11.76
C VAL A 193 20.45 1.49 12.80
N SER A 194 21.74 1.49 12.47
CA SER A 194 22.80 1.13 13.41
C SER A 194 23.75 2.29 13.62
N VAL A 195 24.15 2.52 14.88
CA VAL A 195 25.08 3.59 15.25
C VAL A 195 26.31 2.97 15.88
N ASP A 196 27.47 3.35 15.37
CA ASP A 196 28.77 3.05 15.97
C ASP A 196 29.22 4.28 16.78
N SER A 197 29.20 4.16 18.11
CA SER A 197 29.67 5.22 18.99
C SER A 197 31.17 5.14 19.22
N VAL A 198 31.81 6.31 19.37
CA VAL A 198 33.22 6.46 19.77
C VAL A 198 33.53 5.77 21.11
N ASN A 199 32.51 5.57 21.95
CA ASN A 199 32.64 4.90 23.25
C ASN A 199 32.40 3.37 23.20
N ASN A 200 32.46 2.74 22.01
CA ASN A 200 32.14 1.33 21.78
C ASN A 200 30.69 0.93 22.12
N LEU A 201 29.80 1.90 22.27
CA LEU A 201 28.36 1.65 22.36
C LEU A 201 27.83 1.49 20.94
N THR A 202 27.42 0.28 20.59
CA THR A 202 26.68 0.03 19.35
C THR A 202 25.19 -0.02 19.65
N GLY A 203 24.39 0.68 18.85
CA GLY A 203 22.94 0.59 18.89
C GLY A 203 22.43 0.11 17.57
N ARG A 204 21.38 -0.72 17.60
CA ARG A 204 20.65 -1.13 16.41
C ARG A 204 19.17 -1.07 16.70
N ALA A 205 18.44 -0.44 15.81
CA ALA A 205 16.99 -0.51 15.73
C ALA A 205 16.61 -1.02 14.34
N GLU A 206 15.61 -1.89 14.28
CA GLU A 206 15.07 -2.42 13.03
C GLU A 206 13.56 -2.25 13.04
N TRP A 207 13.01 -1.99 11.87
CA TRP A 207 11.58 -1.82 11.65
C TRP A 207 11.16 -2.60 10.40
N GLN A 208 9.98 -3.20 10.42
CA GLN A 208 9.46 -3.99 9.31
C GLN A 208 8.42 -3.21 8.50
N LEU A 209 8.72 -2.93 7.23
CA LEU A 209 7.74 -2.51 6.25
C LEU A 209 6.99 -3.74 5.73
N SER A 210 5.70 -3.82 6.04
CA SER A 210 4.79 -4.81 5.44
C SER A 210 3.91 -4.12 4.40
N VAL A 211 4.20 -4.34 3.12
CA VAL A 211 3.43 -3.78 2.01
C VAL A 211 2.19 -4.65 1.79
N LYS A 212 1.01 -4.04 1.95
CA LYS A 212 -0.24 -4.71 1.61
C LYS A 212 -0.47 -4.65 0.09
N ALA A 213 -0.89 -5.75 -0.48
CA ALA A 213 -1.14 -5.89 -1.91
C ALA A 213 -2.45 -6.66 -2.12
N LYS A 214 -3.34 -6.11 -2.95
CA LYS A 214 -4.61 -6.76 -3.24
C LYS A 214 -4.44 -7.99 -4.14
N PRO A 215 -5.38 -8.97 -4.08
CA PRO A 215 -5.45 -10.03 -5.07
C PRO A 215 -5.45 -9.46 -6.49
N SER A 216 -4.72 -10.09 -7.40
CA SER A 216 -4.55 -9.57 -8.75
C SER A 216 -4.48 -10.68 -9.80
N GLY A 217 -4.62 -10.30 -11.07
CA GLY A 217 -4.47 -11.23 -12.19
C GLY A 217 -5.65 -12.21 -12.38
N ALA A 218 -5.42 -13.20 -13.25
CA ALA A 218 -6.43 -14.18 -13.63
C ALA A 218 -6.43 -15.36 -12.64
N VAL A 219 -7.62 -15.69 -12.16
CA VAL A 219 -7.85 -16.93 -11.39
C VAL A 219 -8.07 -18.06 -12.37
N GLN A 220 -7.36 -19.16 -12.16
CA GLN A 220 -7.38 -20.32 -13.04
C GLN A 220 -8.08 -21.48 -12.35
N ILE A 221 -8.96 -22.15 -13.10
CA ILE A 221 -9.54 -23.43 -12.72
C ILE A 221 -9.10 -24.50 -13.70
N ASN A 222 -8.51 -25.58 -13.20
CA ASN A 222 -8.18 -26.75 -13.98
C ASN A 222 -8.96 -27.96 -13.47
N LEU A 223 -9.69 -28.60 -14.38
CA LEU A 223 -10.45 -29.79 -14.05
C LEU A 223 -9.82 -30.99 -14.72
N HIS A 224 -9.50 -32.02 -13.94
CA HIS A 224 -8.93 -33.24 -14.47
C HIS A 224 -10.03 -34.11 -15.10
N PRO A 225 -10.01 -34.40 -16.42
CA PRO A 225 -11.09 -35.11 -17.09
C PRO A 225 -11.34 -36.52 -16.54
N GLU A 226 -10.27 -37.22 -16.16
CA GLU A 226 -10.37 -38.60 -15.64
C GLU A 226 -11.19 -38.70 -14.35
N GLN A 227 -11.16 -37.67 -13.50
CA GLN A 227 -11.94 -37.64 -12.25
C GLN A 227 -13.44 -37.37 -12.49
N ILE A 228 -13.79 -36.75 -13.61
CA ILE A 228 -15.18 -36.48 -14.01
C ILE A 228 -15.86 -37.76 -14.52
N THR A 229 -15.09 -38.72 -15.01
CA THR A 229 -15.60 -39.95 -15.66
C THR A 229 -15.78 -41.16 -14.73
N SER A 230 -15.77 -40.99 -13.40
CA SER A 230 -15.85 -42.08 -12.40
C SER A 230 -14.75 -43.16 -12.48
N LEU A 231 -13.67 -42.91 -13.23
CA LEU A 231 -12.60 -43.87 -13.51
C LEU A 231 -11.45 -43.90 -12.49
N GLY A 232 -11.47 -43.07 -11.44
CA GLY A 232 -10.34 -42.89 -10.55
C GLY A 232 -10.65 -43.16 -9.08
N THR A 233 -10.08 -44.24 -8.53
CA THR A 233 -9.57 -44.22 -7.15
C THR A 233 -8.59 -43.04 -7.02
N ILE A 234 -8.46 -42.44 -5.83
CA ILE A 234 -7.61 -41.27 -5.54
C ILE A 234 -6.18 -41.52 -6.07
N ARG A 235 -5.89 -41.08 -7.31
CA ARG A 235 -4.53 -40.99 -7.83
C ARG A 235 -4.04 -39.61 -7.48
N SER A 236 -3.03 -39.53 -6.61
CA SER A 236 -2.46 -38.28 -6.07
C SER A 236 -2.11 -37.22 -7.12
N ASN A 237 -1.94 -37.63 -8.38
CA ASN A 237 -1.50 -36.75 -9.47
C ASN A 237 -2.65 -36.16 -10.30
N ASN A 238 -3.90 -36.56 -10.05
CA ASN A 238 -5.04 -36.21 -10.91
C ASN A 238 -6.02 -35.21 -10.27
N LEU A 239 -5.61 -34.45 -9.25
CA LEU A 239 -6.50 -33.50 -8.55
C LEU A 239 -6.93 -32.34 -9.46
N HIS A 240 -8.15 -31.86 -9.26
CA HIS A 240 -8.56 -30.55 -9.77
C HIS A 240 -7.76 -29.46 -9.07
N SER A 241 -7.58 -28.31 -9.72
CA SER A 241 -6.89 -27.19 -9.10
C SER A 241 -7.56 -25.86 -9.38
N CYS A 242 -7.36 -24.98 -8.42
CA CYS A 242 -7.79 -23.60 -8.40
C CYS A 242 -6.56 -22.77 -8.01
N ALA A 243 -6.16 -21.81 -8.83
CA ALA A 243 -4.92 -21.09 -8.59
C ALA A 243 -5.04 -19.60 -8.91
N GLY A 244 -4.39 -18.76 -8.11
CA GLY A 244 -4.34 -17.32 -8.34
C GLY A 244 -3.57 -16.58 -7.25
N ASP A 245 -3.34 -15.30 -7.50
CA ASP A 245 -2.72 -14.38 -6.52
C ASP A 245 -3.79 -13.92 -5.51
N ILE A 246 -3.60 -14.30 -4.25
CA ILE A 246 -4.50 -13.97 -3.13
C ILE A 246 -4.08 -12.69 -2.39
N GLY A 247 -3.08 -11.96 -2.89
CA GLY A 247 -2.56 -10.72 -2.30
C GLY A 247 -1.67 -10.95 -1.07
N ASN A 248 -1.45 -9.87 -0.33
CA ASN A 248 -0.75 -9.82 0.95
C ASN A 248 -1.41 -8.79 1.88
N PRO A 249 -1.78 -9.13 3.12
CA PRO A 249 -1.87 -10.48 3.68
C PRO A 249 -2.67 -11.44 2.78
N GLY A 250 -2.32 -12.72 2.81
CA GLY A 250 -2.91 -13.71 1.92
C GLY A 250 -4.41 -13.87 2.16
N GLY A 251 -5.21 -13.69 1.12
CA GLY A 251 -6.65 -13.93 1.12
C GLY A 251 -7.05 -15.41 1.12
N LYS A 252 -8.29 -15.67 0.72
CA LYS A 252 -8.92 -16.99 0.61
C LYS A 252 -9.16 -17.33 -0.87
N ILE A 253 -9.03 -18.62 -1.17
CA ILE A 253 -9.39 -19.21 -2.45
C ILE A 253 -10.36 -20.36 -2.19
N GLY A 254 -11.37 -20.49 -3.04
CA GLY A 254 -12.34 -21.57 -2.97
C GLY A 254 -12.93 -21.88 -4.34
N VAL A 255 -13.74 -22.93 -4.39
CA VAL A 255 -14.41 -23.40 -5.61
C VAL A 255 -15.91 -23.35 -5.43
N GLU A 256 -16.61 -22.66 -6.32
CA GLU A 256 -18.07 -22.58 -6.30
C GLU A 256 -18.68 -23.41 -7.44
N LEU A 257 -19.88 -23.93 -7.21
CA LEU A 257 -20.65 -24.73 -8.15
C LEU A 257 -22.04 -24.11 -8.37
N LEU A 258 -22.49 -24.08 -9.61
CA LEU A 258 -23.86 -23.75 -10.01
C LEU A 258 -24.44 -24.99 -10.68
N LEU A 259 -25.38 -25.64 -9.99
CA LEU A 259 -26.12 -26.79 -10.54
C LEU A 259 -27.00 -26.37 -11.71
N ASP A 260 -27.27 -27.29 -12.63
CA ASP A 260 -28.15 -27.03 -13.75
C ASP A 260 -29.57 -26.67 -13.26
N GLY A 261 -30.15 -25.60 -13.81
CA GLY A 261 -31.42 -25.04 -13.37
C GLY A 261 -31.40 -24.23 -12.07
N HIS A 262 -30.27 -24.14 -11.36
CA HIS A 262 -30.12 -23.25 -10.21
C HIS A 262 -29.75 -21.82 -10.66
N VAL A 263 -29.99 -20.84 -9.79
CA VAL A 263 -29.72 -19.42 -10.08
C VAL A 263 -28.47 -18.88 -9.39
N ASN A 264 -28.01 -19.55 -8.32
CA ASN A 264 -26.92 -19.06 -7.48
C ASN A 264 -25.80 -20.10 -7.39
N PHE A 265 -24.57 -19.59 -7.39
CA PHE A 265 -23.38 -20.38 -7.07
C PHE A 265 -23.34 -20.67 -5.56
N GLU A 266 -22.98 -21.90 -5.22
CA GLU A 266 -22.79 -22.36 -3.85
C GLU A 266 -21.33 -22.76 -3.63
N MET A 267 -20.83 -22.54 -2.40
CA MET A 267 -19.46 -22.93 -2.05
C MET A 267 -19.35 -24.45 -2.01
N LEU A 268 -18.40 -24.99 -2.76
CA LEU A 268 -18.15 -26.42 -2.78
C LEU A 268 -17.27 -26.82 -1.59
N ASP A 269 -17.67 -27.88 -0.89
CA ASP A 269 -16.88 -28.51 0.16
C ASP A 269 -16.26 -29.82 -0.36
N PRO A 270 -15.01 -29.79 -0.86
CA PRO A 270 -14.37 -30.97 -1.44
C PRO A 270 -13.90 -31.93 -0.35
N SER A 271 -13.98 -33.24 -0.63
CA SER A 271 -13.64 -34.27 0.37
C SER A 271 -12.14 -34.39 0.63
N PHE A 272 -11.29 -33.84 -0.23
CA PHE A 272 -9.85 -33.72 -0.01
C PHE A 272 -9.35 -32.39 -0.57
N THR A 273 -8.46 -31.74 0.17
CA THR A 273 -7.78 -30.51 -0.25
C THR A 273 -6.30 -30.56 0.06
N SER A 274 -5.51 -29.90 -0.78
CA SER A 274 -4.12 -29.54 -0.48
C SER A 274 -3.85 -28.12 -0.97
N ILE A 275 -3.16 -27.34 -0.15
CA ILE A 275 -2.84 -25.95 -0.44
C ILE A 275 -1.32 -25.81 -0.58
N THR A 276 -0.90 -25.13 -1.64
CA THR A 276 0.49 -24.72 -1.85
C THR A 276 0.53 -23.21 -1.98
N ASP A 277 1.32 -22.55 -1.14
CA ASP A 277 1.53 -21.10 -1.17
C ASP A 277 2.95 -20.78 -1.63
N ASN A 278 3.06 -19.89 -2.61
CA ASN A 278 4.31 -19.36 -3.10
C ASN A 278 4.28 -17.84 -2.99
N ALA A 279 5.20 -17.27 -2.20
CA ALA A 279 5.38 -15.82 -2.16
C ALA A 279 6.07 -15.36 -3.45
N VAL A 280 5.45 -14.44 -4.19
CA VAL A 280 5.98 -13.86 -5.44
C VAL A 280 5.76 -12.36 -5.39
N ASN A 281 6.81 -11.55 -5.55
CA ASN A 281 6.71 -10.09 -5.62
C ASN A 281 5.81 -9.49 -4.52
N CYS A 282 6.08 -9.79 -3.25
CA CYS A 282 5.29 -9.37 -2.08
C CYS A 282 3.82 -9.82 -2.01
N THR A 283 3.31 -10.58 -2.97
CA THR A 283 2.00 -11.23 -2.89
C THR A 283 2.15 -12.74 -2.64
N VAL A 284 1.05 -13.38 -2.25
CA VAL A 284 0.98 -14.83 -2.12
C VAL A 284 0.21 -15.38 -3.31
N PHE A 285 0.86 -16.21 -4.11
CA PHE A 285 0.18 -17.05 -5.09
C PHE A 285 -0.21 -18.37 -4.41
N ARG A 286 -1.51 -18.70 -4.45
CA ARG A 286 -2.04 -19.91 -3.83
C ARG A 286 -2.55 -20.87 -4.90
N GLU A 287 -2.09 -22.11 -4.85
CA GLU A 287 -2.70 -23.24 -5.55
C GLU A 287 -3.47 -24.11 -4.56
N PHE A 288 -4.79 -24.14 -4.72
CA PHE A 288 -5.73 -25.01 -4.03
C PHE A 288 -6.06 -26.19 -4.92
N ARG A 289 -5.58 -27.39 -4.56
CA ARG A 289 -5.95 -28.63 -5.23
C ARG A 289 -7.01 -29.37 -4.46
N PHE A 290 -7.95 -29.96 -5.17
CA PHE A 290 -9.11 -30.59 -4.55
C PHE A 290 -9.57 -31.83 -5.29
N TRP A 291 -10.27 -32.69 -4.55
CA TRP A 291 -11.00 -33.83 -5.10
C TRP A 291 -12.46 -33.74 -4.70
N ILE A 292 -13.33 -34.09 -5.65
CA ILE A 292 -14.76 -34.20 -5.44
C ILE A 292 -15.28 -35.45 -6.16
N ASN A 293 -16.22 -36.15 -5.55
CA ASN A 293 -16.99 -37.18 -6.22
C ASN A 293 -18.15 -36.55 -6.97
N PHE A 294 -18.02 -36.33 -8.28
CA PHE A 294 -19.11 -35.77 -9.08
C PHE A 294 -20.28 -36.76 -9.18
N THR A 295 -21.47 -36.28 -8.85
CA THR A 295 -22.72 -37.05 -8.97
C THR A 295 -23.43 -36.71 -10.28
N THR A 296 -24.36 -37.55 -10.71
CA THR A 296 -25.16 -37.32 -11.93
C THR A 296 -25.94 -36.01 -11.92
N GLU A 297 -26.31 -35.52 -10.73
CA GLU A 297 -26.99 -34.24 -10.53
C GLU A 297 -26.10 -33.04 -10.87
N MET A 298 -24.77 -33.23 -10.87
CA MET A 298 -23.80 -32.22 -11.25
C MET A 298 -23.50 -32.23 -12.76
N ASN A 299 -24.21 -33.05 -13.55
CA ASN A 299 -24.05 -33.03 -15.00
C ASN A 299 -24.51 -31.68 -15.55
N ASN A 300 -23.73 -31.09 -16.46
CA ASN A 300 -23.89 -29.72 -16.96
C ASN A 300 -23.73 -28.60 -15.92
N ALA A 301 -23.38 -28.90 -14.68
CA ALA A 301 -23.15 -27.85 -13.68
C ALA A 301 -21.91 -27.01 -14.06
N ALA A 302 -21.96 -25.73 -13.72
CA ALA A 302 -20.85 -24.80 -13.93
C ALA A 302 -20.01 -24.69 -12.65
N ILE A 303 -18.70 -24.86 -12.76
CA ILE A 303 -17.75 -24.74 -11.66
C ILE A 303 -16.78 -23.59 -11.93
N ARG A 304 -16.44 -22.84 -10.88
CA ARG A 304 -15.50 -21.72 -10.95
C ARG A 304 -14.70 -21.57 -9.66
N CYS A 305 -13.56 -20.91 -9.77
CA CYS A 305 -12.80 -20.44 -8.63
C CYS A 305 -13.28 -19.08 -8.15
N LYS A 306 -13.14 -18.84 -6.86
CA LYS A 306 -13.36 -17.55 -6.22
C LYS A 306 -12.18 -17.19 -5.34
N LEU A 307 -11.71 -15.95 -5.49
CA LEU A 307 -10.76 -15.30 -4.60
C LEU A 307 -11.44 -14.18 -3.83
N THR A 308 -11.11 -14.08 -2.55
CA THR A 308 -11.55 -13.00 -1.66
C THR A 308 -10.41 -12.64 -0.74
N ASN A 309 -10.32 -11.37 -0.34
CA ASN A 309 -9.35 -10.96 0.68
C ASN A 309 -10.03 -10.03 1.68
N ASP A 310 -10.08 -10.45 2.94
CA ASP A 310 -10.79 -9.75 4.01
C ASP A 310 -10.10 -8.42 4.38
N GLU A 311 -8.82 -8.25 4.00
CA GLU A 311 -8.08 -6.98 4.15
C GLU A 311 -8.57 -5.91 3.17
N PHE A 312 -9.26 -6.30 2.09
CA PHE A 312 -9.79 -5.40 1.07
C PHE A 312 -11.31 -5.61 0.93
N PRO A 313 -12.13 -5.29 1.96
CA PRO A 313 -13.55 -5.62 1.99
C PRO A 313 -14.38 -4.86 0.95
N ALA A 314 -13.87 -3.75 0.42
CA ALA A 314 -14.51 -2.99 -0.65
C ALA A 314 -14.26 -3.61 -2.04
N ASP A 315 -13.26 -4.48 -2.18
CA ASP A 315 -12.95 -5.09 -3.47
C ASP A 315 -13.90 -6.26 -3.76
N PRO A 316 -14.45 -6.34 -4.99
CA PRO A 316 -15.30 -7.46 -5.37
C PRO A 316 -14.48 -8.76 -5.45
N PRO A 317 -15.10 -9.93 -5.19
CA PRO A 317 -14.44 -11.21 -5.39
C PRO A 317 -13.96 -11.38 -6.85
N ILE A 318 -12.79 -12.01 -7.01
CA ILE A 318 -12.24 -12.34 -8.34
C ILE A 318 -12.63 -13.77 -8.69
N TYR A 319 -13.16 -13.97 -9.89
CA TYR A 319 -13.62 -15.28 -10.36
C TYR A 319 -12.77 -15.80 -11.52
N SER A 320 -12.62 -17.11 -11.62
CA SER A 320 -12.13 -17.73 -12.87
C SER A 320 -13.22 -17.73 -13.93
N GLN A 321 -12.83 -18.09 -15.16
CA GLN A 321 -13.81 -18.54 -16.15
C GLN A 321 -14.60 -19.76 -15.64
N ASN A 322 -15.88 -19.82 -16.01
CA ASN A 322 -16.72 -20.97 -15.71
C ASN A 322 -16.29 -22.17 -16.56
N LYS A 323 -16.23 -23.35 -15.95
CA LYS A 323 -16.10 -24.62 -16.67
C LYS A 323 -17.35 -25.45 -16.48
N THR A 324 -17.87 -26.02 -17.57
CA THR A 324 -19.03 -26.91 -17.53
C THR A 324 -18.56 -28.34 -17.30
N LEU A 325 -19.21 -29.04 -16.38
CA LEU A 325 -18.98 -30.45 -16.12
C LEU A 325 -19.75 -31.31 -17.13
N ALA A 326 -19.05 -32.29 -17.72
CA ALA A 326 -19.66 -33.29 -18.59
C ALA A 326 -19.36 -34.68 -18.02
N ILE A 327 -20.33 -35.26 -17.32
CA ILE A 327 -20.15 -36.54 -16.63
C ILE A 327 -20.49 -37.65 -17.61
N VAL A 328 -19.47 -38.36 -18.09
CA VAL A 328 -19.66 -39.51 -18.97
C VAL A 328 -19.97 -40.73 -18.10
N GLN A 329 -21.22 -41.18 -18.09
CA GLN A 329 -21.58 -42.48 -17.54
C GLN A 329 -21.11 -43.57 -18.51
N ARG A 330 -20.26 -44.50 -18.05
CA ARG A 330 -20.08 -45.78 -18.74
C ARG A 330 -21.25 -46.67 -18.35
N ASN A 331 -22.11 -46.97 -19.31
CA ASN A 331 -23.10 -48.04 -19.22
C ASN A 331 -22.42 -49.40 -19.05
#